data_AF-A0A4Q9L8S0-F1
#
_entry.id   AF-A0A4Q9L8S0-F1
#
_cell.length_a   1.000
_cell.length_b   1.000
_cell.length_c   1.000
_cell.angle_alpha   90.00
_cell.angle_beta   90.00
_cell.angle_gamma   90.00
#
_symmetry.space_group_name_H-M   'P 1'
#
loop_
_entity.id
_entity.type
_entity.pdbx_description
1 polymer ?
#
loop_
_entity_poly.entity_id
_entity_poly.type
_entity_poly.pdbx_seq_one_letter_code
_entity_poly.pdbx_strand_id
1 'polypeptide(L)' 'MIIDNVIPAIKSKFPPAYKKKIIYIQQDNAKPHFSDNDADIVALGSADDWNIKFKAQPANSPDLNVLDLGIFNSI' A
#
# COMPACT_ATOMS: atom_id res chain seq x y z
N MET A 1 -8.25 0.71 9.94
CA MET A 1 -8.60 0.50 8.50
C MET A 1 -7.51 -0.22 7.73
N ILE A 2 -6.27 0.30 7.66
CA ILE A 2 -5.21 -0.37 6.88
C ILE A 2 -4.76 -1.68 7.53
N ILE A 3 -4.54 -1.66 8.84
CA ILE A 3 -4.21 -2.84 9.65
C ILE A 3 -5.34 -3.87 9.59
N ASP A 4 -6.59 -3.42 9.83
CA ASP A 4 -7.72 -4.35 10.01
C ASP A 4 -8.30 -4.87 8.70
N ASN A 5 -8.23 -4.10 7.60
CA ASN A 5 -8.94 -4.41 6.36
C ASN A 5 -8.01 -4.57 5.16
N VAL A 6 -7.09 -3.63 4.94
CA VAL A 6 -6.32 -3.56 3.68
C VAL A 6 -5.26 -4.67 3.62
N ILE A 7 -4.40 -4.78 4.64
CA ILE A 7 -3.35 -5.80 4.64
C ILE A 7 -3.95 -7.23 4.61
N PRO A 8 -4.98 -7.56 5.43
CA PRO A 8 -5.65 -8.86 5.33
C PRO A 8 -6.27 -9.13 3.96
N ALA A 9 -6.90 -8.12 3.34
CA ALA A 9 -7.48 -8.28 2.00
C ALA A 9 -6.42 -8.54 0.93
N ILE A 10 -5.26 -7.87 1.01
CA ILE A 10 -4.11 -8.13 0.13
C ILE A 10 -3.64 -9.57 0.32
N LYS A 11 -3.39 -10.01 1.56
CA LYS A 11 -2.96 -11.38 1.83
C LYS A 11 -3.95 -12.45 1.30
N SER A 12 -5.25 -12.13 1.29
CA SER A 12 -6.31 -13.03 0.81
C SER A 12 -6.49 -13.03 -0.71
N LYS A 13 -6.34 -11.89 -1.38
CA LYS A 13 -6.71 -11.72 -2.80
C LYS A 13 -5.53 -11.60 -3.74
N PHE A 14 -4.36 -11.21 -3.25
CA PHE A 14 -3.19 -10.99 -4.09
C PHE A 14 -2.62 -12.33 -4.58
N PRO A 15 -2.15 -12.44 -5.84
CA PRO A 15 -1.75 -13.73 -6.38
C PRO A 15 -0.62 -14.39 -5.55
N PRO A 16 -0.75 -15.66 -5.13
CA PRO A 16 0.22 -16.32 -4.24
C PRO A 16 1.66 -16.36 -4.77
N ALA A 17 1.84 -16.29 -6.10
CA ALA A 17 3.15 -16.24 -6.75
C ALA A 17 4.02 -15.03 -6.34
N TYR A 18 3.41 -14.01 -5.71
CA TYR A 18 4.10 -12.80 -5.26
C TYR A 18 4.35 -12.74 -3.76
N LYS A 19 3.93 -13.76 -3.00
CA LYS A 19 4.01 -13.78 -1.53
C LYS A 19 5.41 -13.40 -1.02
N LYS A 20 6.46 -14.00 -1.59
CA LYS A 20 7.88 -13.74 -1.23
C LYS A 20 8.53 -12.56 -1.95
N LYS A 21 7.78 -11.83 -2.78
CA LYS A 21 8.28 -10.66 -3.51
C LYS A 21 7.92 -9.39 -2.76
N ILE A 22 8.68 -8.32 -3.00
CA ILE A 22 8.34 -7.01 -2.47
C ILE A 22 7.09 -6.50 -3.18
N ILE A 23 6.08 -6.14 -2.40
CA ILE A 23 4.84 -5.52 -2.87
C ILE A 23 4.85 -4.08 -2.34
N TYR A 24 4.86 -3.11 -3.25
CA TYR A 24 4.76 -1.70 -2.88
C TYR A 24 3.31 -1.25 -2.96
N ILE A 25 2.80 -0.69 -1.86
CA ILE A 25 1.53 0.02 -1.80
C ILE A 25 1.84 1.51 -1.83
N GLN A 26 1.45 2.15 -2.92
CA GLN A 26 1.59 3.60 -3.09
C GLN A 26 0.42 4.31 -2.39
N GLN A 27 0.73 5.33 -1.61
CA GLN A 27 -0.26 6.22 -0.99
C GLN A 27 -0.06 7.64 -1.51
N ASP A 28 -1.16 8.39 -1.60
CA ASP A 28 -1.08 9.83 -1.85
C ASP A 28 -0.43 10.53 -0.65
N ASN A 29 0.18 11.69 -0.88
CA ASN A 29 0.81 12.46 0.19
C ASN A 29 -0.19 13.31 0.98
N ALA A 30 -1.47 12.92 0.99
CA ALA A 30 -2.42 13.48 1.94
C ALA A 30 -1.93 13.15 3.35
N LYS A 31 -2.11 14.09 4.28
CA LYS A 31 -1.58 14.01 5.65
C LYS A 31 -1.69 12.57 6.17
N PRO A 32 -0.56 11.85 6.38
CA PRO A 32 -0.60 10.41 6.47
C PRO A 32 -1.56 9.95 7.56
N HIS A 33 -2.42 8.98 7.25
CA HIS A 33 -3.22 8.31 8.28
C HIS A 33 -2.33 7.55 9.28
N PHE A 34 -1.06 7.29 8.94
CA PHE A 34 0.00 6.72 9.78
C PHE A 34 1.38 6.91 9.12
N SER A 35 2.47 6.76 9.88
CA SER A 35 3.85 6.83 9.37
C SER A 35 4.20 5.62 8.50
N ASP A 36 5.01 5.79 7.44
CA ASP A 36 5.55 4.69 6.61
C ASP A 36 6.27 3.60 7.44
N ASN A 37 6.75 3.96 8.64
CA ASN A 37 7.43 3.08 9.59
C ASN A 37 6.57 2.73 10.82
N ASP A 38 5.25 2.79 10.70
CA ASP A 38 4.36 2.30 11.76
C ASP A 38 4.66 0.82 12.05
N ALA A 39 5.03 0.53 13.29
CA ALA A 39 5.56 -0.78 13.68
C ALA A 39 4.54 -1.90 13.46
N ASP A 40 3.25 -1.62 13.67
CA ASP A 40 2.18 -2.62 13.51
C ASP A 40 1.96 -2.94 12.04
N ILE A 41 2.09 -1.93 11.17
CA ILE A 41 1.98 -2.08 9.72
C ILE A 41 3.15 -2.88 9.16
N VAL A 42 4.37 -2.56 9.60
CA VAL A 42 5.57 -3.28 9.19
C VAL A 42 5.51 -4.74 9.65
N ALA A 43 5.10 -4.98 10.91
CA ALA A 43 4.95 -6.32 11.45
C ALA A 43 3.91 -7.14 10.67
N LEU A 44 2.72 -6.58 10.45
CA LEU A 44 1.63 -7.29 9.77
C LEU A 44 1.96 -7.53 8.28
N GLY A 45 2.56 -6.55 7.62
CA GLY A 45 2.97 -6.62 6.21
C GLY A 45 4.13 -7.58 5.93
N SER A 46 4.91 -7.91 6.97
CA SER A 46 6.05 -8.85 6.89
C SER A 46 5.73 -10.26 7.42
N ALA A 47 4.56 -10.47 8.02
CA ALA A 47 4.17 -11.77 8.54
C ALA A 47 3.76 -12.74 7.42
N ASP A 48 3.85 -14.05 7.70
CA ASP A 48 3.47 -15.13 6.79
C ASP A 48 4.20 -15.09 5.44
N ASP A 49 5.51 -14.85 5.42
CA ASP A 49 6.35 -14.71 4.21
C ASP A 49 5.96 -13.56 3.27
N TRP A 50 5.08 -12.64 3.70
CA TRP A 50 4.77 -11.44 2.91
C TRP A 50 5.86 -10.39 3.04
N ASN A 51 5.97 -9.52 2.04
CA ASN A 51 6.88 -8.37 2.06
C ASN A 51 6.17 -7.14 1.50
N ILE A 52 5.16 -6.68 2.25
CA ILE A 52 4.33 -5.54 1.89
C ILE A 52 4.95 -4.27 2.47
N LYS A 53 5.20 -3.27 1.62
CA LYS A 53 5.79 -1.99 1.99
C LYS A 53 4.91 -0.84 1.52
N PHE A 54 4.67 0.11 2.41
CA PHE A 54 3.98 1.35 2.07
C PHE A 54 4.99 2.39 1.59
N LYS A 55 4.57 3.22 0.64
CA LYS A 55 5.38 4.31 0.12
C LYS A 55 4.49 5.52 -0.15
N ALA A 56 4.71 6.59 0.60
CA ALA A 56 4.09 7.88 0.30
C ALA A 56 4.68 8.49 -0.98
N GLN A 57 3.82 9.17 -1.73
CA GLN A 57 4.23 9.98 -2.87
C GLN A 57 4.88 11.31 -2.42
N PRO A 58 5.66 11.96 -3.29
CA PRO A 58 6.03 13.36 -3.09
C PRO A 58 4.81 14.29 -3.02
N ALA A 59 4.92 15.40 -2.30
CA ALA A 59 3.85 16.40 -2.20
C ALA A 59 3.51 17.01 -3.56
N ASN A 60 2.21 17.23 -3.80
CA ASN A 60 1.69 17.86 -5.02
C ASN A 60 2.12 17.15 -6.33
N SER A 61 2.17 15.81 -6.32
CA SER A 61 2.52 15.00 -7.50
C SER A 61 1.37 14.10 -7.97
N PRO A 62 0.22 14.66 -8.37
CA PRO A 62 -0.94 13.89 -8.85
C PRO A 62 -0.64 13.12 -10.14
N ASP A 63 0.33 13.59 -10.92
CA ASP A 63 0.85 12.95 -12.12
C ASP A 63 1.66 11.67 -11.85
N LEU A 64 1.92 11.33 -10.58
CA LEU A 64 2.63 10.10 -10.19
C LEU A 64 1.71 9.03 -9.60
N ASN A 65 0.39 9.30 -9.50
CA ASN A 65 -0.59 8.39 -8.93
C ASN A 65 -1.39 7.70 -10.03
N VAL A 66 -1.29 6.37 -10.10
CA VAL A 66 -2.07 5.58 -11.07
C VAL A 66 -3.58 5.72 -10.85
N LEU A 67 -4.01 5.96 -9.61
CA LEU A 67 -5.42 6.18 -9.30
C LEU A 67 -5.91 7.52 -9.86
N ASP A 68 -5.12 8.60 -9.71
CA ASP A 68 -5.46 9.92 -10.23
C ASP A 68 -5.38 9.96 -11.77
N LEU A 69 -4.33 9.38 -12.36
CA LEU A 69 -4.14 9.39 -13.81
C LEU A 69 -5.08 8.45 -14.57
N GLY A 70 -5.40 7.30 -13.98
CA GLY A 70 -6.13 6.22 -14.64
C GLY A 70 -7.57 6.16 -14.19
N ILE A 71 -7.79 5.76 -12.94
CA ILE A 71 -9.12 5.38 -12.46
C ILE A 71 -10.02 6.59 -12.27
N PHE A 72 -9.60 7.60 -11.51
CA PHE A 72 -10.43 8.77 -11.22
C PHE A 72 -10.63 9.67 -12.44
N ASN A 73 -9.65 9.72 -13.35
CA ASN A 73 -9.74 10.49 -14.59
C ASN A 73 -10.56 9.77 -15.70
N SER A 74 -10.99 8.52 -15.48
CA SER A 74 -11.80 7.76 -16.45
C SER A 74 -13.28 7.63 -16.03
N ILE A 75 -13.71 8.38 -15.02
CA ILE A 75 -15.08 8.39 -14.47
C ILE A 75 -15.79 9.67 -14.87
#